data_AF-A0A2M7F587-F1
#
_entry.id   AF-A0A2M7F587-F1
#
_cell.length_a   1.000
_cell.length_b   1.000
_cell.length_c   1.000
_cell.angle_alpha   90.00
_cell.angle_beta   90.00
_cell.angle_gamma   90.00
#
_symmetry.space_group_name_H-M   'P 1'
#
loop_
_entity.id
_entity.type
_entity.pdbx_description
1 polymer ?
#
loop_
_entity_poly.entity_id
_entity_poly.type
_entity_poly.pdbx_seq_one_letter_code
_entity_poly.pdbx_strand_id
1 'polypeptide(L)'
;RVFVLDIILMKYVGIHPVIVHGGGPQIGKIMKKMGKIPKFILGQRVTDEETMDIVQMVLGGKINKDIVSLINNNGGKAVGLTGKDGRMIRAKKMIVKKPSPETGVPEIIDLGKVGEVEEVNPEIIRVTEQSGFIPVIAPVGEGENGDSYNINADLAAGSIAAALCAEKLILLTDVPGILNKKGQLVQTATKSQIERMKKDGTITSGMLPKVTACFNALNAGVCKAHIIDGRLKHAVLLELFTRGGVGTEIILNRNRKKK
;
A
#
# COMPACT_ATOMS: atom_id res chain seq x y z
N ARG A 1 12.44 -5.72 13.19
CA ARG A 1 12.39 -5.39 14.64
C ARG A 1 12.27 -3.88 14.88
N VAL A 2 13.19 -3.04 14.38
CA VAL A 2 13.14 -1.56 14.56
C VAL A 2 11.76 -0.98 14.22
N PHE A 3 11.25 -1.25 13.01
CA PHE A 3 9.91 -0.83 12.59
C PHE A 3 8.80 -1.18 13.60
N VAL A 4 8.84 -2.37 14.21
CA VAL A 4 7.82 -2.78 15.17
C VAL A 4 7.89 -1.96 16.46
N LEU A 5 9.10 -1.66 16.94
CA LEU A 5 9.28 -0.80 18.10
C LEU A 5 8.79 0.63 17.83
N ASP A 6 9.00 1.13 16.61
CA ASP A 6 8.47 2.44 16.19
C ASP A 6 6.93 2.47 16.24
N ILE A 7 6.28 1.44 15.71
CA ILE A 7 4.81 1.30 15.73
C ILE A 7 4.28 1.20 17.17
N ILE A 8 4.96 0.44 18.04
CA ILE A 8 4.56 0.32 19.45
C ILE A 8 4.72 1.66 20.16
N LEU A 9 5.82 2.38 19.93
CA LEU A 9 6.03 3.73 20.47
C LEU A 9 4.92 4.68 20.01
N MET A 10 4.58 4.67 18.71
CA MET A 10 3.45 5.44 18.18
C MET A 10 2.16 5.16 18.96
N LYS A 11 1.85 3.88 19.22
CA LYS A 11 0.67 3.51 20.02
C LYS A 11 0.73 4.07 21.44
N TYR A 12 1.90 4.02 22.09
CA TYR A 12 2.06 4.52 23.46
C TYR A 12 1.99 6.03 23.58
N VAL A 13 2.34 6.78 22.53
CA VAL A 13 2.20 8.25 22.50
C VAL A 13 0.85 8.72 21.98
N GLY A 14 -0.14 7.81 21.86
CA GLY A 14 -1.52 8.14 21.49
C GLY A 14 -1.79 8.20 19.99
N ILE A 15 -0.86 7.76 19.14
CA ILE A 15 -1.12 7.59 17.70
C ILE A 15 -1.74 6.21 17.47
N HIS A 16 -2.66 6.10 16.53
CA HIS A 16 -3.35 4.85 16.22
C HIS A 16 -2.85 4.28 14.87
N PRO A 17 -1.72 3.55 14.85
CA PRO A 17 -1.19 3.00 13.61
C PRO A 17 -2.05 1.86 13.06
N VAL A 18 -2.27 1.87 11.75
CA VAL A 18 -2.82 0.76 10.97
C VAL A 18 -1.74 0.32 9.98
N ILE A 19 -1.38 -0.96 10.01
CA ILE A 19 -0.33 -1.51 9.13
C ILE A 19 -1.00 -2.22 7.96
N VAL A 20 -0.59 -1.89 6.74
CA VAL A 20 -0.89 -2.67 5.53
C VAL A 20 0.44 -3.22 5.00
N HIS A 21 0.50 -4.50 4.69
CA HIS A 21 1.76 -5.14 4.27
C HIS A 21 1.66 -5.83 2.92
N GLY A 22 2.77 -5.85 2.19
CA GLY A 22 2.95 -6.68 1.00
C GLY A 22 3.54 -8.05 1.33
N GLY A 23 4.00 -8.76 0.30
CA GLY A 23 4.64 -10.07 0.45
C GLY A 23 5.29 -10.64 -0.82
N GLY A 24 5.62 -9.78 -1.78
CA GLY A 24 6.02 -10.18 -3.14
C GLY A 24 7.12 -11.25 -3.19
N PRO A 25 8.27 -11.06 -2.52
CA PRO A 25 9.37 -12.03 -2.51
C PRO A 25 8.99 -13.38 -1.89
N GLN A 26 8.27 -13.38 -0.77
CA GLN A 26 7.88 -14.59 -0.04
C GLN A 26 6.85 -15.41 -0.81
N ILE A 27 5.86 -14.75 -1.42
CA ILE A 27 4.90 -15.41 -2.34
C ILE A 27 5.68 -16.07 -3.48
N GLY A 28 6.61 -15.34 -4.12
CA GLY A 28 7.40 -15.87 -5.22
C GLY A 28 8.24 -17.10 -4.83
N LYS A 29 8.78 -17.12 -3.60
CA LYS A 29 9.52 -18.27 -3.06
C LYS A 29 8.62 -19.50 -2.89
N ILE A 30 7.40 -19.34 -2.37
CA ILE A 30 6.44 -20.44 -2.20
C ILE A 30 5.92 -20.93 -3.54
N MET A 31 5.55 -20.03 -4.46
CA MET A 31 5.14 -20.39 -5.83
C MET A 31 6.19 -21.26 -6.52
N LYS A 32 7.47 -20.88 -6.45
CA LYS A 32 8.58 -21.67 -7.04
C LYS A 32 8.69 -23.07 -6.42
N LYS A 33 8.48 -23.20 -5.10
CA LYS A 33 8.47 -24.51 -4.43
C LYS A 33 7.30 -25.39 -4.86
N MET A 34 6.19 -24.79 -5.27
CA MET A 34 5.01 -25.48 -5.81
C MET A 34 5.06 -25.62 -7.34
N GLY A 35 6.23 -25.42 -7.96
CA GLY A 35 6.42 -25.58 -9.40
C GLY A 35 5.87 -24.45 -10.27
N LYS A 36 5.37 -23.35 -9.68
CA LYS A 36 4.82 -22.19 -10.43
C LYS A 36 5.87 -21.09 -10.61
N ILE A 37 5.88 -20.49 -11.80
CA ILE A 37 6.76 -19.37 -12.13
C ILE A 37 5.98 -18.05 -11.96
N PRO A 38 6.41 -17.15 -11.06
CA PRO A 38 5.81 -15.83 -10.94
C PRO A 38 5.87 -15.03 -12.25
N LYS A 39 4.73 -14.52 -12.71
CA LYS A 39 4.63 -13.60 -13.85
C LYS A 39 4.11 -12.24 -13.39
N PHE A 40 4.64 -11.17 -13.96
CA PHE A 40 4.24 -9.81 -13.66
C PHE A 40 3.95 -9.04 -14.94
N ILE A 41 2.86 -8.28 -14.94
CA ILE A 41 2.48 -7.35 -16.02
C ILE A 41 2.15 -6.01 -15.37
N LEU A 42 2.82 -4.95 -15.82
CA LEU A 42 2.60 -3.57 -15.34
C LEU A 42 2.69 -3.43 -13.81
N GLY A 43 3.62 -4.17 -13.18
CA GLY A 43 3.81 -4.16 -11.73
C GLY A 43 2.79 -5.00 -10.93
N GLN A 44 1.79 -5.58 -11.59
CA GLN A 44 0.85 -6.51 -10.97
C GLN A 44 1.29 -7.95 -11.18
N ARG A 45 1.10 -8.81 -10.18
CA ARG A 45 1.31 -10.24 -10.31
C ARG A 45 0.13 -10.85 -11.05
N VAL A 46 0.37 -11.49 -12.20
CA VAL A 46 -0.67 -12.28 -12.88
C VAL A 46 -1.05 -13.43 -11.95
N THR A 47 -2.34 -13.55 -11.65
CA THR A 47 -2.85 -14.39 -10.57
C THR A 47 -3.96 -15.29 -11.11
N ASP A 48 -3.65 -16.54 -11.45
CA ASP A 48 -4.67 -17.57 -11.69
C ASP A 48 -5.30 -18.07 -10.37
N GLU A 49 -6.31 -18.94 -10.42
CA GLU A 49 -7.00 -19.49 -9.23
C GLU A 49 -6.01 -20.08 -8.21
N GLU A 50 -5.14 -20.99 -8.66
CA GLU A 50 -4.15 -21.64 -7.80
C GLU A 50 -3.13 -20.64 -7.23
N THR A 51 -2.72 -19.64 -8.02
CA THR A 51 -1.86 -18.55 -7.55
C THR A 51 -2.58 -17.71 -6.50
N MET A 52 -3.89 -17.49 -6.64
CA MET A 52 -4.70 -16.74 -5.68
C MET A 52 -4.73 -17.47 -4.32
N ASP A 53 -4.89 -18.78 -4.31
CA ASP A 53 -4.82 -19.59 -3.09
C ASP A 53 -3.46 -19.45 -2.40
N ILE A 54 -2.37 -19.54 -3.17
CA ILE A 54 -1.01 -19.36 -2.64
C ILE A 54 -0.84 -17.94 -2.08
N VAL A 55 -1.29 -16.92 -2.82
CA VAL A 55 -1.22 -15.51 -2.38
C VAL A 55 -1.96 -15.33 -1.07
N GLN A 56 -3.21 -15.83 -0.96
CA GLN A 56 -4.03 -15.71 0.23
C GLN A 56 -3.39 -16.42 1.44
N MET A 57 -2.95 -17.67 1.26
CA MET A 57 -2.30 -18.43 2.33
C MET A 57 -1.01 -17.77 2.81
N VAL A 58 -0.17 -17.27 1.89
CA VAL A 58 1.11 -16.68 2.25
C VAL A 58 0.94 -15.29 2.86
N LEU A 59 0.10 -14.43 2.29
CA LEU A 59 -0.14 -13.10 2.83
C LEU A 59 -0.84 -13.17 4.19
N GLY A 60 -2.01 -13.83 4.27
CA GLY A 60 -2.83 -13.86 5.48
C GLY A 60 -2.39 -14.86 6.53
N GLY A 61 -1.88 -16.03 6.12
CA GLY A 61 -1.53 -17.12 7.04
C GLY A 61 -0.09 -17.04 7.55
N LYS A 62 0.84 -16.51 6.75
CA LYS A 62 2.27 -16.46 7.11
C LYS A 62 2.74 -15.05 7.43
N ILE A 63 2.83 -14.18 6.42
CA ILE A 63 3.48 -12.87 6.57
C ILE A 63 2.73 -12.00 7.58
N ASN A 64 1.40 -11.96 7.47
CA ASN A 64 0.54 -11.24 8.39
C ASN A 64 0.77 -11.68 9.84
N LYS A 65 0.81 -13.00 10.08
CA LYS A 65 0.99 -13.57 11.42
C LYS A 65 2.42 -13.41 11.94
N ASP A 66 3.42 -13.44 11.06
CA ASP A 66 4.82 -13.14 11.42
C ASP A 66 4.96 -11.68 11.93
N ILE A 67 4.29 -10.71 11.28
CA ILE A 67 4.27 -9.31 11.74
C ILE A 67 3.54 -9.18 13.08
N VAL A 68 2.35 -9.78 13.20
CA VAL A 68 1.56 -9.77 14.44
C VAL A 68 2.35 -10.36 15.61
N SER A 69 2.95 -11.53 15.40
CA SER A 69 3.80 -12.19 16.41
C SER A 69 4.97 -11.30 16.81
N LEU A 70 5.62 -10.64 15.86
CA LEU A 70 6.72 -9.73 16.15
C LEU A 70 6.27 -8.53 17.00
N ILE A 71 5.09 -7.95 16.74
CA ILE A 71 4.53 -6.86 17.55
C ILE A 71 4.22 -7.34 18.97
N ASN A 72 3.52 -8.46 19.09
CA ASN A 72 3.11 -9.01 20.38
C ASN A 72 4.32 -9.38 21.25
N ASN A 73 5.34 -10.01 20.67
CA ASN A 73 6.58 -10.39 21.38
C ASN A 73 7.45 -9.20 21.80
N ASN A 74 7.15 -7.98 21.36
CA ASN A 74 7.85 -6.76 21.79
C ASN A 74 6.95 -5.84 22.63
N GLY A 75 5.85 -6.37 23.18
CA GLY A 75 4.98 -5.65 24.13
C GLY A 75 3.83 -4.86 23.49
N GLY A 76 3.66 -4.93 22.17
CA GLY A 76 2.48 -4.41 21.50
C GLY A 76 1.28 -5.36 21.57
N LYS A 77 0.13 -4.91 21.09
CA LYS A 77 -1.06 -5.75 20.89
C LYS A 77 -1.51 -5.62 19.45
N ALA A 78 -1.31 -6.64 18.63
CA ALA A 78 -1.68 -6.63 17.22
C ALA A 78 -2.72 -7.72 16.88
N VAL A 79 -3.60 -7.40 15.93
CA VAL A 79 -4.54 -8.34 15.34
C VAL A 79 -4.31 -8.39 13.83
N GLY A 80 -4.16 -9.60 13.32
CA GLY A 80 -3.92 -9.85 11.91
C GLY A 80 -5.21 -10.09 11.15
N LEU A 81 -5.51 -9.23 10.18
CA LEU A 81 -6.70 -9.24 9.34
C LEU A 81 -6.32 -9.34 7.85
N THR A 82 -7.28 -9.76 7.06
CA THR A 82 -7.32 -9.68 5.59
C THR A 82 -8.49 -8.78 5.18
N GLY A 83 -8.55 -8.39 3.92
CA GLY A 83 -9.70 -7.63 3.41
C GLY A 83 -11.02 -8.42 3.42
N LYS A 84 -11.00 -9.74 3.60
CA LYS A 84 -12.20 -10.58 3.72
C LYS A 84 -12.84 -10.50 5.11
N ASP A 85 -12.05 -10.22 6.14
CA ASP A 85 -12.55 -10.17 7.52
C ASP A 85 -13.51 -8.99 7.68
N GLY A 86 -14.77 -9.29 8.01
CA GLY A 86 -15.84 -8.28 8.08
C GLY A 86 -16.16 -7.62 6.72
N ARG A 87 -15.76 -8.25 5.59
CA ARG A 87 -15.86 -7.69 4.24
C ARG A 87 -15.22 -6.29 4.13
N MET A 88 -14.09 -6.12 4.81
CA MET A 88 -13.35 -4.86 4.94
C MET A 88 -12.96 -4.27 3.58
N ILE A 89 -12.50 -5.07 2.62
CA ILE A 89 -12.09 -4.61 1.29
C ILE A 89 -12.94 -5.33 0.25
N ARG A 90 -13.92 -4.61 -0.30
CA ARG A 90 -14.66 -5.05 -1.49
C ARG A 90 -13.83 -4.75 -2.73
N ALA A 91 -13.73 -5.72 -3.62
CA ALA A 91 -12.87 -5.65 -4.78
C ALA A 91 -13.57 -6.18 -6.02
N LYS A 92 -13.26 -5.57 -7.16
CA LYS A 92 -13.67 -6.05 -8.47
C LYS A 92 -12.47 -6.39 -9.32
N LYS A 93 -12.64 -7.26 -10.31
CA LYS A 93 -11.57 -7.68 -11.21
C LYS A 93 -10.98 -6.47 -11.92
N MET A 94 -9.66 -6.34 -11.86
CA MET A 94 -8.93 -5.27 -12.52
C MET A 94 -8.90 -5.53 -14.03
N ILE A 95 -9.42 -4.57 -14.82
CA ILE A 95 -9.37 -4.61 -16.27
C ILE A 95 -8.27 -3.67 -16.73
N VAL A 96 -7.20 -4.23 -17.30
CA VAL A 96 -6.09 -3.43 -17.83
C VAL A 96 -6.24 -3.30 -19.35
N LYS A 97 -6.27 -2.05 -19.83
CA LYS A 97 -6.31 -1.75 -21.26
C LYS A 97 -4.95 -1.24 -21.70
N LYS A 98 -4.32 -1.91 -22.66
CA LYS A 98 -3.07 -1.47 -23.27
C LYS A 98 -3.37 -0.78 -24.61
N PRO A 99 -2.88 0.45 -24.84
CA PRO A 99 -2.98 1.07 -26.16
C PRO A 99 -2.28 0.18 -27.19
N SER A 100 -2.97 -0.15 -28.29
CA SER A 100 -2.37 -0.79 -29.46
C SER A 100 -2.15 0.29 -30.53
N PRO A 101 -0.88 0.73 -30.75
CA PRO A 101 -0.59 1.72 -31.79
C PRO A 101 -0.91 1.21 -33.20
N GLU A 102 -0.91 -0.12 -33.39
CA GLU A 102 -1.09 -0.77 -34.68
C GLU A 102 -2.57 -0.86 -35.10
N THR A 103 -3.47 -1.11 -34.15
CA THR A 103 -4.90 -1.32 -34.44
C THR A 103 -5.78 -0.15 -34.01
N GLY A 104 -5.28 0.76 -33.16
CA GLY A 104 -6.06 1.84 -32.56
C GLY A 104 -7.08 1.36 -31.50
N VAL A 105 -7.30 0.05 -31.35
CA VAL A 105 -8.21 -0.55 -30.37
C VAL A 105 -7.40 -0.98 -29.13
N PRO A 106 -7.78 -0.56 -27.92
CA PRO A 106 -7.09 -1.00 -26.71
C PRO A 106 -7.22 -2.51 -26.49
N GLU A 107 -6.08 -3.19 -26.34
CA GLU A 107 -6.04 -4.62 -25.99
C GLU A 107 -6.39 -4.80 -24.51
N ILE A 108 -7.31 -5.71 -24.21
CA ILE A 108 -7.66 -6.06 -22.83
C ILE A 108 -6.69 -7.14 -22.34
N ILE A 109 -5.91 -6.81 -21.32
CA ILE A 109 -5.02 -7.75 -20.64
C ILE A 109 -5.76 -8.33 -19.44
N ASP A 110 -6.01 -9.65 -19.47
CA ASP A 110 -6.51 -10.37 -18.32
C ASP A 110 -5.36 -10.71 -17.36
N LEU A 111 -5.42 -10.17 -16.14
CA LEU A 111 -4.46 -10.46 -15.07
C LEU A 111 -4.91 -11.61 -14.15
N GLY A 112 -6.09 -12.20 -14.40
CA GLY A 112 -6.72 -13.20 -13.56
C GLY A 112 -7.41 -12.58 -12.33
N LYS A 113 -7.24 -13.19 -11.16
CA LYS A 113 -7.75 -12.75 -9.85
C LYS A 113 -6.94 -11.57 -9.27
N VAL A 114 -6.63 -10.58 -10.10
CA VAL A 114 -6.09 -9.29 -9.65
C VAL A 114 -7.25 -8.32 -9.52
N GLY A 115 -7.34 -7.63 -8.38
CA GLY A 115 -8.47 -6.74 -8.08
C GLY A 115 -8.07 -5.28 -7.96
N GLU A 116 -9.05 -4.42 -8.19
CA GLU A 116 -9.06 -3.04 -7.73
C GLU A 116 -10.02 -2.90 -6.54
N VAL A 117 -9.67 -2.02 -5.60
CA VAL A 117 -10.54 -1.72 -4.46
C VAL A 117 -11.76 -0.96 -4.96
N GLU A 118 -12.94 -1.51 -4.73
CA GLU A 118 -14.20 -0.84 -5.01
C GLU A 118 -14.65 -0.03 -3.81
N GLU A 119 -14.60 -0.63 -2.62
CA GLU A 119 -14.98 0.03 -1.38
C GLU A 119 -14.22 -0.57 -0.19
N VAL A 120 -14.01 0.26 0.85
CA VAL A 120 -13.47 -0.20 2.13
C VAL A 120 -14.50 0.07 3.24
N ASN A 121 -14.90 -0.99 3.95
CA ASN A 121 -15.62 -0.87 5.22
C ASN A 121 -14.61 -0.80 6.39
N PRO A 122 -14.45 0.36 7.05
CA PRO A 122 -13.46 0.52 8.12
C PRO A 122 -13.92 0.01 9.48
N GLU A 123 -15.15 -0.50 9.62
CA GLU A 123 -15.77 -0.84 10.91
C GLU A 123 -14.87 -1.75 11.78
N ILE A 124 -14.42 -2.88 11.23
CA ILE A 124 -13.56 -3.81 11.97
C ILE A 124 -12.20 -3.20 12.36
N ILE A 125 -11.69 -2.26 11.55
CA ILE A 125 -10.46 -1.52 11.87
C ILE A 125 -10.72 -0.63 13.09
N ARG A 126 -11.83 0.12 13.09
CA ARG A 126 -12.21 1.02 14.20
C ARG A 126 -12.46 0.25 15.49
N VAL A 127 -13.14 -0.89 15.44
CA VAL A 127 -13.36 -1.76 16.61
C VAL A 127 -12.03 -2.27 17.18
N THR A 128 -11.13 -2.72 16.32
CA THR A 128 -9.79 -3.19 16.71
C THR A 128 -8.98 -2.07 17.37
N GLU A 129 -9.01 -0.87 16.77
CA GLU A 129 -8.32 0.31 17.24
C GLU A 129 -8.82 0.77 18.62
N GLN A 130 -10.15 0.87 18.80
CA GLN A 130 -10.83 1.25 20.04
C GLN A 130 -10.54 0.26 21.17
N SER A 131 -10.38 -1.02 20.83
CA SER A 131 -9.99 -2.08 21.77
C SER A 131 -8.50 -2.05 22.13
N GLY A 132 -7.75 -1.06 21.64
CA GLY A 132 -6.33 -0.88 21.95
C GLY A 132 -5.38 -1.75 21.11
N PHE A 133 -5.88 -2.47 20.11
CA PHE A 133 -5.06 -3.28 19.22
C PHE A 133 -4.55 -2.47 18.01
N ILE A 134 -3.47 -2.96 17.41
CA ILE A 134 -2.86 -2.47 16.17
C ILE A 134 -3.33 -3.39 15.04
N PRO A 135 -4.16 -2.91 14.11
CA PRO A 135 -4.60 -3.70 12.96
C PRO A 135 -3.43 -3.93 11.98
N VAL A 136 -3.21 -5.18 11.59
CA VAL A 136 -2.22 -5.57 10.57
C VAL A 136 -2.97 -6.25 9.43
N ILE A 137 -3.01 -5.61 8.26
CA ILE A 137 -3.94 -5.94 7.17
C ILE A 137 -3.16 -6.49 5.96
N ALA A 138 -3.56 -7.67 5.52
CA ALA A 138 -3.14 -8.26 4.25
C ALA A 138 -4.08 -7.82 3.10
N PRO A 139 -3.54 -7.36 1.94
CA PRO A 139 -4.33 -6.77 0.85
C PRO A 139 -4.95 -7.84 -0.07
N VAL A 140 -5.82 -8.68 0.51
CA VAL A 140 -6.67 -9.64 -0.21
C VAL A 140 -8.10 -9.17 -0.07
N GLY A 141 -8.73 -8.75 -1.18
CA GLY A 141 -10.12 -8.31 -1.18
C GLY A 141 -11.10 -9.40 -1.56
N GLU A 142 -12.38 -9.12 -1.34
CA GLU A 142 -13.50 -10.00 -1.64
C GLU A 142 -14.38 -9.37 -2.73
N GLY A 143 -14.71 -10.13 -3.77
CA GLY A 143 -15.70 -9.73 -4.78
C GLY A 143 -17.14 -10.03 -4.37
N GLU A 144 -18.10 -9.56 -5.18
CA GLU A 144 -19.53 -9.72 -4.89
C GLU A 144 -19.94 -11.17 -4.64
N ASN A 145 -19.34 -12.13 -5.36
CA ASN A 145 -19.64 -13.56 -5.26
C ASN A 145 -18.76 -14.31 -4.24
N GLY A 146 -18.01 -13.61 -3.38
CA GLY A 146 -17.08 -14.22 -2.42
C GLY A 146 -15.72 -14.61 -3.00
N ASP A 147 -15.50 -14.31 -4.30
CA ASP A 147 -14.21 -14.45 -4.98
C ASP A 147 -13.11 -13.66 -4.28
N SER A 148 -11.90 -14.19 -4.26
CA SER A 148 -10.75 -13.51 -3.65
C SER A 148 -9.91 -12.82 -4.72
N TYR A 149 -9.48 -11.60 -4.44
CA TYR A 149 -8.65 -10.81 -5.34
C TYR A 149 -7.35 -10.37 -4.68
N ASN A 150 -6.25 -10.54 -5.40
CA ASN A 150 -4.95 -10.01 -5.04
C ASN A 150 -4.88 -8.51 -5.38
N ILE A 151 -4.68 -7.67 -4.38
CA ILE A 151 -4.67 -6.20 -4.53
C ILE A 151 -3.27 -5.67 -4.24
N ASN A 152 -2.84 -4.67 -5.00
CA ASN A 152 -1.59 -3.97 -4.72
C ASN A 152 -1.63 -3.32 -3.32
N ALA A 153 -0.61 -3.61 -2.50
CA ALA A 153 -0.57 -3.15 -1.11
C ALA A 153 -0.58 -1.62 -0.96
N ASP A 154 0.07 -0.88 -1.86
CA ASP A 154 0.08 0.58 -1.82
C ASP A 154 -1.32 1.13 -2.11
N LEU A 155 -2.01 0.60 -3.12
CA LEU A 155 -3.39 0.99 -3.46
C LEU A 155 -4.36 0.63 -2.34
N ALA A 156 -4.25 -0.57 -1.76
CA ALA A 156 -5.04 -0.98 -0.61
C ALA A 156 -4.82 -0.05 0.60
N ALA A 157 -3.57 0.29 0.91
CA ALA A 157 -3.23 1.22 1.98
C ALA A 157 -3.82 2.61 1.75
N GLY A 158 -3.78 3.10 0.50
CA GLY A 158 -4.39 4.36 0.12
C GLY A 158 -5.92 4.36 0.32
N SER A 159 -6.61 3.31 -0.12
CA SER A 159 -8.07 3.19 0.05
C SER A 159 -8.48 3.02 1.51
N ILE A 160 -7.70 2.26 2.31
CA ILE A 160 -7.94 2.11 3.75
C ILE A 160 -7.74 3.44 4.47
N ALA A 161 -6.66 4.16 4.16
CA ALA A 161 -6.41 5.48 4.75
C ALA A 161 -7.52 6.48 4.42
N ALA A 162 -8.04 6.44 3.18
CA ALA A 162 -9.18 7.25 2.75
C ALA A 162 -10.44 6.93 3.55
N ALA A 163 -10.82 5.65 3.67
CA ALA A 163 -12.02 5.23 4.41
C ALA A 163 -11.95 5.52 5.92
N LEU A 164 -10.73 5.57 6.48
CA LEU A 164 -10.50 5.97 7.86
C LEU A 164 -10.48 7.49 8.06
N CYS A 165 -10.39 8.28 6.98
CA CYS A 165 -10.05 9.70 7.03
C CYS A 165 -8.75 9.94 7.83
N ALA A 166 -7.73 9.14 7.53
CA ALA A 166 -6.47 9.16 8.28
C ALA A 166 -5.72 10.49 8.14
N GLU A 167 -5.04 10.90 9.22
CA GLU A 167 -4.19 12.10 9.21
C GLU A 167 -3.01 11.94 8.23
N LYS A 168 -2.41 10.75 8.17
CA LYS A 168 -1.23 10.47 7.34
C LYS A 168 -1.33 9.09 6.68
N LEU A 169 -1.04 9.05 5.38
CA LEU A 169 -0.62 7.84 4.67
C LEU A 169 0.91 7.85 4.55
N ILE A 170 1.59 6.79 4.98
CA ILE A 170 3.04 6.63 4.85
C ILE A 170 3.33 5.34 4.09
N LEU A 171 3.92 5.46 2.90
CA LEU A 171 4.36 4.33 2.09
C LEU A 171 5.87 4.11 2.28
N LEU A 172 6.23 2.95 2.81
CA LEU A 172 7.62 2.52 2.94
C LEU A 172 8.10 1.90 1.63
N THR A 173 9.25 2.32 1.15
CA THR A 173 9.89 1.80 -0.07
C THR A 173 11.37 1.53 0.14
N ASP A 174 12.03 0.97 -0.86
CA ASP A 174 13.47 0.66 -0.90
C ASP A 174 14.33 1.76 -1.53
N VAL A 175 13.79 2.98 -1.65
CA VAL A 175 14.46 4.18 -2.15
C VAL A 175 14.21 5.35 -1.20
N PRO A 176 15.07 6.40 -1.19
CA PRO A 176 14.90 7.58 -0.32
C PRO A 176 13.52 8.26 -0.40
N GLY A 177 12.87 8.17 -1.56
CA GLY A 177 11.64 8.85 -1.90
C GLY A 177 11.59 9.05 -3.42
N ILE A 178 11.00 10.14 -3.88
CA ILE A 178 11.03 10.51 -5.30
C ILE A 178 12.32 11.27 -5.58
N LEU A 179 13.12 10.75 -6.50
CA LEU A 179 14.36 11.40 -6.95
C LEU A 179 14.10 12.19 -8.24
N ASN A 180 14.73 13.36 -8.37
CA ASN A 180 14.77 14.09 -9.63
C ASN A 180 15.80 13.49 -10.60
N LYS A 181 15.89 14.02 -11.83
CA LYS A 181 16.87 13.55 -12.84
C LYS A 181 18.34 13.66 -12.42
N LYS A 182 18.65 14.48 -11.41
CA LYS A 182 19.99 14.62 -10.84
C LYS A 182 20.26 13.63 -9.69
N GLY A 183 19.32 12.73 -9.40
CA GLY A 183 19.41 11.79 -8.28
C GLY A 183 19.17 12.43 -6.91
N GLN A 184 18.65 13.66 -6.86
CA GLN A 184 18.40 14.35 -5.59
C GLN A 184 16.97 14.11 -5.11
N LEU A 185 16.80 13.94 -3.79
CA LEU A 185 15.50 13.75 -3.17
C LEU A 185 14.62 15.00 -3.36
N VAL A 186 13.41 14.79 -3.86
CA VAL A 186 12.35 15.79 -3.88
C VAL A 186 11.59 15.70 -2.55
N GLN A 187 11.88 16.62 -1.63
CA GLN A 187 11.25 16.62 -0.29
C GLN A 187 9.73 16.86 -0.36
N THR A 188 9.27 17.72 -1.27
CA THR A 188 7.85 17.98 -1.48
C THR A 188 7.52 17.92 -2.96
N ALA A 189 6.53 17.12 -3.32
CA ALA A 189 6.09 16.94 -4.70
C ALA A 189 4.60 17.28 -4.87
N THR A 190 4.31 18.24 -5.73
CA THR A 190 2.94 18.60 -6.11
C THR A 190 2.40 17.69 -7.22
N LYS A 191 1.08 17.64 -7.38
CA LYS A 191 0.44 16.95 -8.52
C LYS A 191 1.02 17.37 -9.86
N SER A 192 1.23 18.68 -10.09
CA SER A 192 1.81 19.17 -11.35
C SER A 192 3.28 18.77 -11.55
N GLN A 193 4.09 18.72 -10.49
CA GLN A 193 5.46 18.24 -10.56
C GLN A 193 5.50 16.75 -10.91
N ILE A 194 4.71 15.94 -10.22
CA ILE A 194 4.62 14.51 -10.51
C ILE A 194 4.20 14.25 -11.94
N GLU A 195 3.15 14.91 -12.45
CA GLU A 195 2.70 14.67 -13.82
C GLU A 195 3.76 15.02 -14.87
N ARG A 196 4.59 16.04 -14.61
CA ARG A 196 5.78 16.30 -15.45
C ARG A 196 6.83 15.19 -15.32
N MET A 197 7.11 14.75 -14.10
CA MET A 197 8.08 13.66 -13.83
C MET A 197 7.63 12.31 -14.40
N LYS A 198 6.32 12.09 -14.57
CA LYS A 198 5.77 10.93 -15.29
C LYS A 198 6.03 11.05 -16.79
N LYS A 199 5.71 12.21 -17.38
CA LYS A 199 5.86 12.46 -18.81
C LYS A 199 7.32 12.41 -19.28
N ASP A 200 8.25 12.87 -18.45
CA ASP A 200 9.66 12.97 -18.79
C ASP A 200 10.50 11.73 -18.42
N GLY A 201 9.84 10.67 -17.95
CA GLY A 201 10.43 9.37 -17.62
C GLY A 201 11.11 9.28 -16.26
N THR A 202 11.09 10.33 -15.43
CA THR A 202 11.73 10.31 -14.11
C THR A 202 11.06 9.34 -13.13
N ILE A 203 9.73 9.24 -13.16
CA ILE A 203 8.97 8.29 -12.33
C ILE A 203 8.79 6.98 -13.11
N THR A 204 9.38 5.91 -12.58
CA THR A 204 9.36 4.57 -13.19
C THR A 204 8.20 3.71 -12.67
N SER A 205 8.04 2.52 -13.27
CA SER A 205 6.88 1.64 -13.12
C SER A 205 6.52 1.30 -11.67
N GLY A 206 7.49 1.10 -10.78
CA GLY A 206 7.23 0.78 -9.37
C GLY A 206 6.76 1.97 -8.53
N MET A 207 7.12 3.19 -8.91
CA MET A 207 6.74 4.41 -8.19
C MET A 207 5.34 4.91 -8.61
N LEU A 208 4.88 4.54 -9.82
CA LEU A 208 3.56 4.92 -10.32
C LEU A 208 2.41 4.48 -9.39
N PRO A 209 2.30 3.21 -8.94
CA PRO A 209 1.25 2.80 -8.00
C PRO A 209 1.29 3.56 -6.67
N LYS A 210 2.49 3.84 -6.14
CA LYS A 210 2.67 4.58 -4.88
C LYS A 210 2.12 5.99 -4.98
N VAL A 211 2.52 6.71 -6.03
CA VAL A 211 2.08 8.08 -6.22
C VAL A 211 0.58 8.13 -6.53
N THR A 212 0.05 7.16 -7.29
CA THR A 212 -1.40 7.01 -7.50
C THR A 212 -2.14 6.78 -6.19
N ALA A 213 -1.65 5.87 -5.33
CA ALA A 213 -2.23 5.63 -4.01
C ALA A 213 -2.26 6.89 -3.15
N CYS A 214 -1.14 7.64 -3.12
CA CYS A 214 -1.06 8.91 -2.40
C CYS A 214 -2.07 9.94 -2.92
N PHE A 215 -2.19 10.13 -4.23
CA PHE A 215 -3.18 11.08 -4.76
C PHE A 215 -4.61 10.64 -4.51
N ASN A 216 -4.92 9.35 -4.67
CA ASN A 216 -6.26 8.84 -4.39
C ASN A 216 -6.64 9.10 -2.93
N ALA A 217 -5.73 8.78 -1.99
CA ALA A 217 -5.92 9.04 -0.58
C ALA A 217 -6.12 10.54 -0.26
N LEU A 218 -5.25 11.40 -0.80
CA LEU A 218 -5.33 12.85 -0.60
C LEU A 218 -6.64 13.45 -1.15
N ASN A 219 -7.05 13.05 -2.35
CA ASN A 219 -8.31 13.53 -2.96
C ASN A 219 -9.53 13.04 -2.17
N ALA A 220 -9.42 11.91 -1.47
CA ALA A 220 -10.47 11.36 -0.62
C ALA A 220 -10.45 11.91 0.82
N GLY A 221 -9.57 12.86 1.15
CA GLY A 221 -9.57 13.59 2.42
C GLY A 221 -8.47 13.21 3.41
N VAL A 222 -7.52 12.34 3.05
CA VAL A 222 -6.31 12.14 3.87
C VAL A 222 -5.50 13.43 3.91
N CYS A 223 -5.09 13.88 5.11
CA CYS A 223 -4.45 15.20 5.26
C CYS A 223 -3.07 15.27 4.59
N LYS A 224 -2.26 14.21 4.71
CA LYS A 224 -0.91 14.14 4.15
C LYS A 224 -0.55 12.73 3.65
N ALA A 225 0.25 12.66 2.59
CA ALA A 225 0.77 11.40 2.06
C ALA A 225 2.29 11.49 1.90
N HIS A 226 3.01 10.44 2.32
CA HIS A 226 4.46 10.41 2.38
C HIS A 226 5.00 9.14 1.73
N ILE A 227 6.10 9.25 0.99
CA ILE A 227 6.87 8.11 0.47
C ILE A 227 8.27 8.20 1.07
N ILE A 228 8.67 7.21 1.86
CA ILE A 228 9.93 7.24 2.63
C ILE A 228 10.71 5.93 2.52
N ASP A 229 12.02 5.98 2.78
CA ASP A 229 12.90 4.81 2.79
C ASP A 229 12.67 3.93 4.02
N GLY A 230 12.07 2.77 3.82
CA GLY A 230 11.84 1.79 4.88
C GLY A 230 13.10 1.08 5.37
N ARG A 231 14.26 1.25 4.71
CA ARG A 231 15.55 0.69 5.12
C ARG A 231 16.23 1.55 6.19
N LEU A 232 15.88 2.84 6.26
CA LEU A 232 16.39 3.74 7.27
C LEU A 232 15.83 3.34 8.65
N LYS A 233 16.70 3.22 9.65
CA LYS A 233 16.27 2.95 11.03
C LYS A 233 15.42 4.11 11.52
N HIS A 234 14.30 3.82 12.17
CA HIS A 234 13.37 4.82 12.70
C HIS A 234 12.74 5.73 11.64
N ALA A 235 12.69 5.32 10.37
CA ALA A 235 12.17 6.14 9.26
C ALA A 235 10.79 6.74 9.56
N VAL A 236 9.87 5.94 10.11
CA VAL A 236 8.51 6.38 10.44
C VAL A 236 8.52 7.45 11.54
N LEU A 237 9.32 7.27 12.59
CA LEU A 237 9.43 8.26 13.67
C LEU A 237 10.10 9.54 13.20
N LEU A 238 11.17 9.43 12.39
CA LEU A 238 11.86 10.59 11.82
C LEU A 238 10.92 11.40 10.92
N GLU A 239 10.08 10.73 10.12
CA GLU A 239 9.08 11.40 9.28
C GLU A 239 7.97 12.08 10.10
N LEU A 240 7.60 11.52 11.25
CA LEU A 240 6.53 12.06 12.10
C LEU A 240 7.01 13.17 13.04
N PHE A 241 8.21 13.05 13.60
CA PHE A 241 8.70 13.89 14.69
C PHE A 241 9.75 14.93 14.26
N THR A 242 10.05 15.04 12.97
CA THR A 242 10.93 16.10 12.45
C THR A 242 10.17 17.00 11.47
N ARG A 243 10.57 18.28 11.40
CA ARG A 243 9.99 19.24 10.44
C ARG A 243 10.41 18.96 9.00
N GLY A 244 11.63 18.45 8.80
CA GLY A 244 12.20 18.22 7.48
C GLY A 244 11.77 16.92 6.82
N GLY A 245 11.28 15.95 7.61
CA GLY A 245 11.02 14.60 7.13
C GLY A 245 12.30 13.89 6.65
N VAL A 246 12.14 12.67 6.16
CA VAL A 246 13.23 11.83 5.60
C VAL A 246 12.94 11.33 4.19
N GLY A 247 11.76 11.63 3.64
CA GLY A 247 11.41 11.27 2.26
C GLY A 247 10.66 12.37 1.52
N THR A 248 9.67 11.96 0.73
CA THR A 248 8.87 12.85 -0.11
C THR A 248 7.45 13.00 0.45
N GLU A 249 7.08 14.23 0.84
CA GLU A 249 5.69 14.63 1.09
C GLU A 249 5.00 14.93 -0.24
N ILE A 250 3.87 14.27 -0.49
CA ILE A 250 3.02 14.53 -1.66
C ILE A 250 1.88 15.45 -1.23
N ILE A 251 1.67 16.52 -2.00
CA ILE A 251 0.61 17.48 -1.76
C ILE A 251 -0.27 17.68 -3.00
N LEU A 252 -1.56 17.87 -2.78
CA LEU A 252 -2.44 18.43 -3.81
C LEU A 252 -1.95 19.85 -4.11
N ASN A 253 -2.04 20.29 -5.38
CA ASN A 253 -1.65 21.64 -5.76
C ASN A 253 -2.39 22.64 -4.84
N ARG A 254 -1.70 23.23 -3.87
CA ARG A 254 -2.31 24.27 -3.04
C ARG A 254 -2.61 25.45 -3.95
N ASN A 255 -3.88 25.83 -4.03
CA ASN A 255 -4.21 27.23 -4.29
C ASN A 255 -3.44 28.05 -3.25
N ARG A 256 -2.61 28.99 -3.71
CA ARG A 256 -2.10 30.08 -2.87
C ARG A 256 -3.30 30.73 -2.19
N LYS A 257 -3.51 30.43 -0.90
CA LYS A 257 -4.11 31.28 0.13
C LYS A 257 -4.48 30.42 1.35
N LYS A 258 -3.81 30.65 2.46
CA LYS A 258 -4.44 31.22 3.65
C LYS A 258 -3.42 32.19 4.26
N LYS A 259 -3.90 33.41 4.49
CA LYS A 259 -3.20 34.53 5.12
C LYS A 259 -2.77 34.16 6.53
#